data_AF-V6IXQ5-F1
#
_entry.id   AF-V6IXQ5-F1
#
_cell.length_a   1.000
_cell.length_b   1.000
_cell.length_c   1.000
_cell.angle_alpha   90.00
_cell.angle_beta   90.00
_cell.angle_gamma   90.00
#
_symmetry.space_group_name_H-M   'P 1'
#
loop_
_entity.id
_entity.type
_entity.pdbx_description
1 polymer ?
#
loop_
_entity_poly.entity_id
_entity_poly.type
_entity_poly.pdbx_seq_one_letter_code
_entity_poly.pdbx_strand_id
1 'polypeptide(L)'
;MNKRFIRHSAILIILILSFILSGCSIVDSFSGRVVIGEAENKNGVTINIQQVPSVIRLGTDFDPRKNVKVIDQQKRKISVDQVKISGHVNTKQTGTYKLIYTYQAHGVSVSKSKTIQVVYKKQIPIPYETKTVEEKTIERGKTIVRQKGMNGSRLVSYDAKFVNGKVITLKELTSRNLKDPIVQVVYSGTKIPKSYRMNVAAISQLPNLPAGCEITAVTMMLRYHGANVTKEQMAEEMPRATNGDPNTGFVGSPYSKSGVTIYPPALMQLVKKYAGSSVNLTGVSTDQLKNYLSKNHPVVIWGTFDRFLYHALTLTGYTPSGFYYNDPWTGTKRRMENTQMIAHWNALDRRAITD
;
A
#
# COMPACT_ATOMS: atom_id res chain seq x y z
N MET A 1 26.91 35.40 2.53
CA MET A 1 26.41 35.01 1.19
C MET A 1 25.19 34.11 1.35
N ASN A 2 24.05 34.61 0.88
CA ASN A 2 22.73 33.99 0.90
C ASN A 2 22.66 32.64 0.18
N LYS A 3 21.98 31.65 0.76
CA LYS A 3 21.19 30.67 0.01
C LYS A 3 19.83 30.46 0.69
N ARG A 4 18.82 31.05 0.05
CA ARG A 4 17.38 30.93 0.34
C ARG A 4 16.93 29.49 0.17
N PHE A 5 16.26 28.95 1.19
CA PHE A 5 15.42 27.76 1.06
C PHE A 5 14.05 28.17 0.52
N ILE A 6 13.64 27.50 -0.55
CA ILE A 6 12.31 27.56 -1.15
C ILE A 6 11.39 26.70 -0.29
N ARG A 7 10.31 27.27 0.27
CA ARG A 7 9.15 26.52 0.75
C ARG A 7 7.91 27.10 0.09
N HIS A 8 7.17 26.22 -0.57
CA HIS A 8 5.95 26.49 -1.30
C HIS A 8 4.83 26.91 -0.34
N SER A 9 4.21 28.05 -0.64
CA SER A 9 3.00 28.55 0.01
C SER A 9 1.77 27.77 -0.49
N ALA A 10 1.04 27.13 0.43
CA ALA A 10 -0.30 26.62 0.16
C ALA A 10 -1.32 27.62 0.71
N ILE A 11 -2.02 28.30 -0.20
CA ILE A 11 -3.08 29.27 0.05
C ILE A 11 -4.35 28.50 0.43
N LEU A 12 -4.86 28.72 1.65
CA LEU A 12 -6.13 28.20 2.13
C LEU A 12 -7.22 29.25 1.89
N ILE A 13 -8.06 29.03 0.88
CA ILE A 13 -9.24 29.87 0.59
C ILE A 13 -10.37 29.44 1.54
N ILE A 14 -10.73 30.32 2.47
CA ILE A 14 -11.92 30.19 3.33
C ILE A 14 -13.02 31.06 2.69
N LEU A 15 -14.06 30.43 2.14
CA LEU A 15 -15.27 31.11 1.68
C LEU A 15 -16.25 31.22 2.85
N ILE A 16 -16.39 32.43 3.40
CA ILE A 16 -17.47 32.83 4.30
C ILE A 16 -18.59 33.40 3.43
N LEU A 17 -19.75 32.73 3.39
CA LEU A 17 -20.95 33.24 2.73
C LEU A 17 -21.85 33.90 3.79
N SER A 18 -21.73 35.21 3.92
CA SER A 18 -22.62 36.08 4.69
C SER A 18 -23.81 36.46 3.81
N PHE A 19 -25.03 36.04 4.15
CA PHE A 19 -26.24 36.56 3.51
C PHE A 19 -26.75 37.78 4.27
N ILE A 20 -26.80 38.90 3.55
CA ILE A 20 -27.19 40.24 3.98
C ILE A 20 -28.72 40.35 4.00
N LEU A 21 -29.25 41.03 5.01
CA LEU A 21 -30.63 41.48 5.09
C LEU A 21 -30.97 42.40 3.92
N SER A 22 -32.16 42.24 3.35
CA SER A 22 -32.84 43.32 2.63
C SER A 22 -34.28 43.37 3.07
N GLY A 23 -34.61 44.44 3.79
CA GLY A 23 -35.96 44.81 4.12
C GLY A 23 -36.72 45.25 2.86
N CYS A 24 -38.01 44.96 2.86
CA CYS A 24 -38.96 45.67 2.02
C CYS A 24 -40.13 46.07 2.93
N SER A 25 -40.24 47.37 3.17
CA SER A 25 -41.35 48.00 3.86
C SER A 25 -42.48 48.22 2.85
N ILE A 26 -43.68 47.72 3.14
CA ILE A 26 -44.91 48.28 2.58
C ILE A 26 -45.82 48.55 3.78
N VAL A 27 -45.99 49.83 4.07
CA VAL A 27 -47.09 50.37 4.88
C VAL A 27 -48.22 50.68 3.91
N ASP A 28 -49.40 50.16 4.19
CA ASP A 28 -50.63 50.86 3.84
C ASP A 28 -51.68 50.64 4.94
N SER A 29 -52.28 51.75 5.31
CA SER A 29 -53.13 52.01 6.46
C SER A 29 -54.53 51.43 6.29
N PHE A 30 -55.06 50.76 7.32
CA PHE A 30 -56.49 50.82 7.59
C PHE A 30 -56.76 50.87 9.09
N SER A 31 -57.54 51.88 9.47
CA SER A 31 -57.98 52.18 10.82
C SER A 31 -58.97 51.13 11.31
N GLY A 32 -58.63 50.53 12.44
CA GLY A 32 -59.48 49.55 13.11
C GLY A 32 -58.83 49.19 14.43
N ARG A 33 -59.14 49.97 15.46
CA ARG A 33 -58.63 49.79 16.82
C ARG A 33 -59.17 48.45 17.35
N VAL A 34 -58.42 47.37 17.17
CA VAL A 34 -58.60 46.14 17.92
C VAL A 34 -57.47 46.08 18.94
N VAL A 35 -57.80 46.47 20.16
CA VAL A 35 -57.01 46.08 21.32
C VAL A 35 -57.19 44.57 21.47
N ILE A 36 -56.20 43.80 21.05
CA ILE A 36 -55.96 42.45 21.58
C ILE A 36 -54.54 42.49 22.11
N GLY A 37 -54.47 42.74 23.42
CA GLY A 37 -53.21 42.86 24.12
C GLY A 37 -52.32 41.65 23.89
N GLU A 38 -51.03 41.91 23.82
CA GLU A 38 -50.03 40.96 24.27
C GLU A 38 -50.39 40.59 25.71
N ALA A 39 -51.14 39.51 25.88
CA ALA A 39 -51.33 38.91 27.18
C ALA A 39 -49.94 38.44 27.64
N GLU A 40 -49.38 39.15 28.60
CA GLU A 40 -48.27 38.67 29.44
C GLU A 40 -48.50 37.19 29.76
N ASN A 41 -47.53 36.34 29.40
CA ASN A 41 -47.58 34.89 29.63
C ASN A 41 -47.46 34.60 31.14
N LYS A 42 -48.56 34.79 31.86
CA LYS A 42 -48.66 34.70 33.31
C LYS A 42 -49.02 33.31 33.83
N ASN A 43 -49.09 32.25 33.00
CA ASN A 43 -49.35 30.85 33.43
C ASN A 43 -48.40 29.76 32.86
N GLY A 44 -47.21 30.13 32.39
CA GLY A 44 -46.21 29.30 31.67
C GLY A 44 -45.94 27.88 32.17
N VAL A 45 -46.49 26.89 31.46
CA VAL A 45 -46.14 25.46 31.58
C VAL A 45 -44.90 25.15 30.74
N THR A 46 -43.97 24.36 31.27
CA THR A 46 -42.79 23.89 30.53
C THR A 46 -42.85 22.38 30.30
N ILE A 47 -42.80 21.97 29.04
CA ILE A 47 -42.58 20.58 28.64
C ILE A 47 -41.07 20.36 28.45
N ASN A 48 -40.47 19.43 29.17
CA ASN A 48 -39.09 18.99 28.98
C ASN A 48 -39.07 17.59 28.34
N ILE A 49 -38.52 17.56 27.11
CA ILE A 49 -38.36 16.37 26.27
C ILE A 49 -36.89 16.11 25.90
N GLN A 50 -35.94 16.74 26.62
CA GLN A 50 -34.51 16.57 26.32
C GLN A 50 -34.06 15.10 26.48
N GLN A 51 -34.64 14.40 27.45
CA GLN A 51 -34.35 12.99 27.74
C GLN A 51 -35.12 12.01 26.85
N VAL A 52 -35.99 12.48 25.96
CA VAL A 52 -36.56 11.66 24.89
C VAL A 52 -35.45 11.46 23.84
N PRO A 53 -35.09 10.22 23.48
CA PRO A 53 -33.97 9.96 22.58
C PRO A 53 -34.23 10.55 21.19
N SER A 54 -33.22 11.13 20.55
CA SER A 54 -33.35 11.59 19.14
C SER A 54 -33.09 10.48 18.13
N VAL A 55 -32.45 9.37 18.55
CA VAL A 55 -32.11 8.23 17.69
C VAL A 55 -32.35 6.93 18.46
N ILE A 56 -33.02 5.96 17.83
CA ILE A 56 -33.25 4.61 18.38
C ILE A 56 -32.87 3.54 17.35
N ARG A 57 -32.56 2.33 17.82
CA ARG A 57 -32.25 1.19 16.93
C ARG A 57 -33.56 0.58 16.42
N LEU A 58 -33.54 0.10 15.18
CA LEU A 58 -34.62 -0.71 14.62
C LEU A 58 -34.99 -1.86 15.58
N GLY A 59 -36.29 -1.98 15.87
CA GLY A 59 -36.87 -2.98 16.77
C GLY A 59 -36.79 -2.63 18.25
N THR A 60 -36.23 -1.48 18.64
CA THR A 60 -36.23 -1.06 20.06
C THR A 60 -37.64 -0.66 20.51
N ASP A 61 -38.06 -1.14 21.68
CA ASP A 61 -39.29 -0.69 22.34
C ASP A 61 -39.19 0.79 22.69
N PHE A 62 -40.17 1.57 22.24
CA PHE A 62 -40.19 3.02 22.39
C PHE A 62 -41.53 3.49 22.93
N ASP A 63 -41.51 3.99 24.16
CA ASP A 63 -42.64 4.70 24.77
C ASP A 63 -42.40 6.22 24.67
N PRO A 64 -43.24 6.96 23.92
CA PRO A 64 -43.08 8.39 23.74
C PRO A 64 -43.36 9.21 25.01
N ARG A 65 -44.02 8.64 26.03
CA ARG A 65 -44.28 9.30 27.33
C ARG A 65 -43.10 9.17 28.29
N LYS A 66 -42.26 8.15 28.11
CA LYS A 66 -41.10 7.91 28.96
C LYS A 66 -40.12 9.09 28.89
N ASN A 67 -39.62 9.50 30.06
CA ASN A 67 -38.69 10.61 30.23
C ASN A 67 -39.22 12.01 29.83
N VAL A 68 -40.53 12.17 29.65
CA VAL A 68 -41.17 13.48 29.51
C VAL A 68 -41.44 14.04 30.90
N LYS A 69 -41.04 15.29 31.15
CA LYS A 69 -41.35 16.01 32.38
C LYS A 69 -42.13 17.26 32.05
N VAL A 70 -43.22 17.51 32.76
CA VAL A 70 -44.02 18.72 32.62
C VAL A 70 -44.09 19.39 33.97
N ILE A 71 -43.81 20.69 33.99
CA ILE A 71 -43.88 21.52 35.18
C ILE A 71 -44.70 22.77 34.90
N ASP A 72 -45.44 23.24 35.90
CA ASP A 72 -46.04 24.56 35.86
C ASP A 72 -45.02 25.66 36.26
N GLN A 73 -45.49 26.90 36.34
CA GLN A 73 -44.67 28.04 36.72
C GLN A 73 -44.13 27.94 38.16
N GLN A 74 -44.84 27.27 39.06
CA GLN A 74 -44.42 27.04 40.44
C GLN A 74 -43.48 25.83 40.56
N LYS A 75 -43.00 25.29 39.42
CA LYS A 75 -42.18 24.08 39.31
C LYS A 75 -42.86 22.82 39.86
N ARG A 76 -44.18 22.83 40.02
CA ARG A 76 -44.94 21.65 40.43
C ARG A 76 -45.06 20.71 39.25
N LYS A 77 -44.95 19.41 39.51
CA LYS A 77 -45.01 18.37 38.48
C LYS A 77 -46.45 18.21 37.98
N ILE A 78 -46.62 18.32 36.67
CA ILE A 78 -47.84 18.00 35.96
C ILE A 78 -47.74 16.54 35.47
N SER A 79 -48.84 15.78 35.54
CA SER A 79 -48.86 14.40 35.03
C SER A 79 -48.67 14.40 33.51
N VAL A 80 -47.83 13.48 33.02
CA VAL A 80 -47.59 13.31 31.57
C VAL A 80 -48.85 12.87 30.82
N ASP A 81 -49.82 12.28 31.51
CA ASP A 81 -51.10 11.86 30.91
C ASP A 81 -51.94 13.05 30.43
N GLN A 82 -51.68 14.24 30.96
CA GLN A 82 -52.30 15.50 30.53
C GLN A 82 -51.63 16.09 29.27
N VAL A 83 -50.61 15.42 28.72
CA VAL A 83 -49.93 15.82 27.48
C VAL A 83 -50.46 14.98 26.33
N LYS A 84 -51.06 15.65 25.35
CA LYS A 84 -51.40 15.02 24.08
C LYS A 84 -50.13 14.83 23.25
N ILE A 85 -49.88 13.61 22.80
CA ILE A 85 -48.76 13.30 21.92
C ILE A 85 -49.32 12.97 20.54
N SER A 86 -48.98 13.78 19.53
CA SER A 86 -49.32 13.56 18.13
C SER A 86 -48.13 13.00 17.36
N GLY A 87 -48.39 12.12 16.39
CA GLY A 87 -47.38 11.37 15.63
C GLY A 87 -47.18 9.95 16.14
N HIS A 88 -46.52 9.12 15.33
CA HIS A 88 -46.22 7.73 15.64
C HIS A 88 -44.80 7.40 15.18
N VAL A 89 -44.06 6.63 15.97
CA VAL A 89 -42.72 6.13 15.62
C VAL A 89 -42.84 4.66 15.29
N ASN A 90 -42.71 4.29 14.01
CA ASN A 90 -42.67 2.89 13.61
C ASN A 90 -41.26 2.34 13.87
N THR A 91 -41.10 1.62 14.98
CA THR A 91 -39.79 1.05 15.39
C THR A 91 -39.36 -0.11 14.50
N LYS A 92 -40.24 -0.65 13.65
CA LYS A 92 -39.95 -1.75 12.72
C LYS A 92 -39.46 -1.28 11.35
N GLN A 93 -39.41 0.03 11.12
CA GLN A 93 -38.97 0.62 9.85
C GLN A 93 -37.99 1.77 10.10
N THR A 94 -36.85 1.78 9.40
CA THR A 94 -35.93 2.91 9.49
C THR A 94 -36.57 4.16 8.91
N GLY A 95 -36.23 5.32 9.47
CA GLY A 95 -36.82 6.58 9.03
C GLY A 95 -36.80 7.63 10.11
N THR A 96 -37.37 8.79 9.79
CA THR A 96 -37.42 9.96 10.64
C THR A 96 -38.87 10.25 10.99
N TYR A 97 -39.20 10.21 12.28
CA TYR A 97 -40.57 10.34 12.79
C TYR A 97 -40.66 11.58 13.68
N LYS A 98 -41.67 12.43 13.45
CA LYS A 98 -41.90 13.63 14.24
C LYS A 98 -43.00 13.39 15.27
N LEU A 99 -42.70 13.65 16.53
CA LEU A 99 -43.66 13.70 17.62
C LEU A 99 -43.90 15.15 18.03
N ILE A 100 -45.14 15.47 18.37
CA ILE A 100 -45.55 16.77 18.89
C ILE A 100 -46.23 16.54 20.24
N TYR A 101 -45.65 17.12 21.28
CA TYR A 101 -46.13 17.08 22.67
C TYR A 101 -46.86 18.38 22.95
N THR A 102 -48.15 18.29 23.26
CA THR A 102 -49.02 19.45 23.49
C THR A 102 -49.68 19.33 24.84
N TYR A 103 -49.44 20.31 25.71
CA TYR A 103 -50.22 20.53 26.93
C TYR A 103 -51.20 21.67 26.67
N GLN A 104 -52.48 21.42 26.95
CA GLN A 104 -53.52 22.43 26.80
C GLN A 104 -54.52 22.33 27.96
N ALA A 105 -54.55 23.35 28.83
CA ALA A 105 -55.51 23.45 29.93
C ALA A 105 -55.65 24.91 30.38
N HIS A 106 -56.85 25.28 30.83
CA HIS A 106 -57.14 26.59 31.45
C HIS A 106 -56.61 27.80 30.65
N GLY A 107 -56.78 27.78 29.32
CA GLY A 107 -56.32 28.85 28.43
C GLY A 107 -54.83 28.84 28.09
N VAL A 108 -54.03 27.96 28.70
CA VAL A 108 -52.60 27.77 28.38
C VAL A 108 -52.45 26.67 27.33
N SER A 109 -51.70 26.94 26.26
CA SER A 109 -51.32 25.95 25.25
C SER A 109 -49.82 26.01 24.98
N VAL A 110 -49.11 24.91 25.21
CA VAL A 110 -47.66 24.80 24.98
C VAL A 110 -47.39 23.53 24.18
N SER A 111 -46.65 23.69 23.08
CA SER A 111 -46.24 22.57 22.24
C SER A 111 -44.73 22.51 22.06
N LYS A 112 -44.17 21.30 22.10
CA LYS A 112 -42.79 21.02 21.67
C LYS A 112 -42.76 19.84 20.73
N SER A 113 -41.86 19.89 19.76
CA SER A 113 -41.66 18.77 18.83
C SER A 113 -40.34 18.06 19.08
N LYS A 114 -40.33 16.74 18.84
CA LYS A 114 -39.14 15.90 18.85
C LYS A 114 -39.11 15.07 17.59
N THR A 115 -37.97 15.04 16.93
CA THR A 115 -37.72 14.11 15.83
C THR A 115 -36.96 12.90 16.35
N ILE A 116 -37.46 11.71 16.01
CA ILE A 116 -36.89 10.41 16.37
C ILE A 116 -36.42 9.73 15.08
N GLN A 117 -35.13 9.43 14.98
CA GLN A 117 -34.58 8.66 13.87
C GLN A 117 -34.46 7.19 14.25
N VAL A 118 -35.16 6.31 13.54
CA VAL A 118 -35.00 4.85 13.66
C VAL A 118 -33.92 4.41 12.68
N VAL A 119 -32.85 3.81 13.19
CA VAL A 119 -31.68 3.42 12.38
C VAL A 119 -31.36 1.93 12.52
N TYR A 120 -30.90 1.33 11.43
CA TYR A 120 -30.32 -0.01 11.45
C TYR A 120 -28.82 0.10 11.79
N LYS A 121 -28.38 -0.53 12.88
CA LYS A 121 -26.96 -0.48 13.30
C LYS A 121 -26.25 -1.79 13.01
N LYS A 122 -25.10 -1.71 12.33
CA LYS A 122 -24.24 -2.86 12.06
C LYS A 122 -22.79 -2.51 12.38
N GLN A 123 -22.11 -3.44 13.05
CA GLN A 123 -20.66 -3.35 13.26
C GLN A 123 -19.96 -3.94 12.05
N ILE A 124 -18.99 -3.22 11.51
CA ILE A 124 -18.19 -3.64 10.36
C ILE A 124 -16.70 -3.58 10.72
N PRO A 125 -15.87 -4.50 10.19
CA PRO A 125 -14.44 -4.51 10.46
C PRO A 125 -13.74 -3.34 9.76
N ILE A 126 -12.73 -2.79 10.41
CA ILE A 126 -11.75 -1.88 9.80
C ILE A 126 -10.49 -2.72 9.56
N PRO A 127 -10.11 -3.01 8.30
CA PRO A 127 -8.91 -3.78 8.01
C PRO A 127 -7.66 -3.16 8.63
N TYR A 128 -6.72 -4.01 9.09
CA TYR A 128 -5.40 -3.54 9.49
C TYR A 128 -4.46 -3.36 8.30
N GLU A 129 -3.49 -2.47 8.46
CA GLU A 129 -2.38 -2.30 7.52
C GLU A 129 -1.18 -3.18 7.92
N THR A 130 -0.31 -3.49 6.96
CA THR A 130 0.97 -4.17 7.22
C THR A 130 2.13 -3.23 6.97
N LYS A 131 3.01 -3.08 7.96
CA LYS A 131 4.28 -2.36 7.86
C LYS A 131 5.43 -3.35 7.82
N THR A 132 6.28 -3.22 6.81
CA THR A 132 7.51 -4.01 6.66
C THR A 132 8.72 -3.21 7.16
N VAL A 133 9.58 -3.82 7.96
CA VAL A 133 10.82 -3.22 8.50
C VAL A 133 12.00 -4.11 8.11
N GLU A 134 13.02 -3.53 7.48
CA GLU A 134 14.24 -4.27 7.15
C GLU A 134 15.10 -4.54 8.39
N GLU A 135 15.64 -5.76 8.48
CA GLU A 135 16.44 -6.21 9.63
C GLU A 135 17.73 -6.91 9.18
N LYS A 136 18.86 -6.40 9.66
CA LYS A 136 20.21 -6.87 9.28
C LYS A 136 20.58 -8.21 9.89
N THR A 137 19.88 -8.63 10.95
CA THR A 137 20.16 -9.90 11.64
C THR A 137 19.41 -11.08 11.05
N ILE A 138 18.29 -10.85 10.33
CA ILE A 138 17.48 -11.88 9.68
C ILE A 138 18.02 -12.15 8.27
N GLU A 139 18.08 -13.43 7.88
CA GLU A 139 18.52 -13.83 6.53
C GLU A 139 17.57 -13.31 5.45
N ARG A 140 18.14 -12.86 4.35
CA ARG A 140 17.41 -12.40 3.17
C ARG A 140 16.43 -13.45 2.68
N GLY A 141 15.22 -13.01 2.35
CA GLY A 141 14.10 -13.86 1.95
C GLY A 141 13.32 -14.45 3.13
N LYS A 142 13.80 -14.32 4.37
CA LYS A 142 13.03 -14.70 5.58
C LYS A 142 12.29 -13.49 6.15
N THR A 143 11.13 -13.76 6.72
CA THR A 143 10.30 -12.76 7.40
C THR A 143 9.91 -13.23 8.80
N ILE A 144 9.83 -12.30 9.75
CA ILE A 144 9.34 -12.56 11.11
C ILE A 144 8.22 -11.56 11.42
N VAL A 145 7.04 -12.06 11.77
CA VAL A 145 5.95 -11.22 12.29
C VAL A 145 6.22 -10.98 13.78
N ARG A 146 6.55 -9.74 14.16
CA ARG A 146 6.74 -9.38 15.58
C ARG A 146 5.49 -8.79 16.22
N GLN A 147 4.65 -8.14 15.43
CA GLN A 147 3.35 -7.66 15.87
C GLN A 147 2.29 -8.19 14.91
N LYS A 148 1.38 -9.03 15.41
CA LYS A 148 0.26 -9.54 14.62
C LYS A 148 -0.78 -8.44 14.44
N GLY A 149 -1.26 -8.28 13.21
CA GLY A 149 -2.32 -7.33 12.91
C GLY A 149 -3.67 -7.77 13.48
N MET A 150 -4.50 -6.80 13.84
CA MET A 150 -5.89 -7.06 14.25
C MET A 150 -6.80 -6.02 13.62
N ASN A 151 -7.88 -6.48 13.00
CA ASN A 151 -8.89 -5.57 12.47
C ASN A 151 -9.49 -4.74 13.62
N GLY A 152 -9.70 -3.46 13.34
CA GLY A 152 -10.53 -2.59 14.13
C GLY A 152 -12.00 -2.86 13.84
N SER A 153 -12.87 -2.00 14.36
CA SER A 153 -14.28 -2.02 14.01
C SER A 153 -14.91 -0.64 14.14
N ARG A 154 -15.88 -0.35 13.26
CA ARG A 154 -16.76 0.80 13.37
C ARG A 154 -18.21 0.36 13.46
N LEU A 155 -19.00 1.11 14.23
CA LEU A 155 -20.45 0.97 14.27
C LEU A 155 -21.03 1.96 13.28
N VAL A 156 -21.77 1.44 12.30
CA VAL A 156 -22.42 2.25 11.28
C VAL A 156 -23.92 2.22 11.49
N SER A 157 -24.54 3.39 11.42
CA SER A 157 -25.98 3.56 11.39
C SER A 157 -26.42 3.76 9.95
N TYR A 158 -27.41 2.97 9.52
CA TYR A 158 -27.95 2.99 8.17
C TYR A 158 -29.43 3.37 8.20
N ASP A 159 -29.85 4.05 7.13
CA ASP A 159 -31.22 3.96 6.63
C ASP A 159 -31.30 2.73 5.72
N ALA A 160 -32.15 1.76 6.09
CA ALA A 160 -32.14 0.43 5.52
C ALA A 160 -33.53 0.05 5.01
N LYS A 161 -33.61 -0.39 3.75
CA LYS A 161 -34.84 -0.97 3.20
C LYS A 161 -34.80 -2.48 3.31
N PHE A 162 -35.90 -3.05 3.78
CA PHE A 162 -36.07 -4.49 3.95
C PHE A 162 -37.20 -4.99 3.04
N VAL A 163 -37.00 -6.14 2.42
CA VAL A 163 -38.04 -6.91 1.72
C VAL A 163 -37.93 -8.35 2.21
N ASN A 164 -39.03 -8.90 2.73
CA ASN A 164 -39.08 -10.27 3.28
C ASN A 164 -37.98 -10.53 4.33
N GLY A 165 -37.70 -9.55 5.21
CA GLY A 165 -36.66 -9.65 6.24
C GLY A 165 -35.22 -9.53 5.71
N LYS A 166 -35.01 -9.47 4.40
CA LYS A 166 -33.69 -9.27 3.78
C LYS A 166 -33.44 -7.79 3.52
N VAL A 167 -32.24 -7.33 3.87
CA VAL A 167 -31.77 -5.97 3.53
C VAL A 167 -31.56 -5.88 2.02
N ILE A 168 -32.25 -4.95 1.37
CA ILE A 168 -32.11 -4.68 -0.07
C ILE A 168 -31.38 -3.37 -0.36
N THR A 169 -31.34 -2.44 0.59
CA THR A 169 -30.64 -1.16 0.43
C THR A 169 -30.08 -0.71 1.77
N LEU A 170 -28.85 -0.21 1.78
CA LEU A 170 -28.19 0.41 2.93
C LEU A 170 -27.66 1.79 2.51
N LYS A 171 -28.18 2.84 3.12
CA LYS A 171 -27.61 4.19 3.04
C LYS A 171 -26.94 4.51 4.36
N GLU A 172 -25.61 4.63 4.35
CA GLU A 172 -24.86 5.04 5.54
C GLU A 172 -25.29 6.45 5.96
N LEU A 173 -25.60 6.63 7.25
CA LEU A 173 -25.98 7.91 7.83
C LEU A 173 -24.82 8.47 8.65
N THR A 174 -24.33 7.67 9.59
CA THR A 174 -23.23 8.03 10.49
C THR A 174 -22.42 6.79 10.80
N SER A 175 -21.15 7.00 11.12
CA SER A 175 -20.30 5.95 11.66
C SER A 175 -19.46 6.47 12.82
N ARG A 176 -19.09 5.55 13.71
CA ARG A 176 -18.15 5.81 14.81
C ARG A 176 -17.21 4.64 14.97
N ASN A 177 -15.93 4.92 15.19
CA ASN A 177 -14.98 3.87 15.54
C ASN A 177 -15.34 3.30 16.92
N LEU A 178 -15.29 1.98 17.03
CA LEU A 178 -15.39 1.26 18.30
C LEU A 178 -14.02 0.77 18.76
N LYS A 179 -13.18 0.36 17.81
CA LYS A 179 -11.83 -0.12 18.06
C LYS A 179 -10.97 0.23 16.85
N ASP A 180 -9.82 0.84 17.07
CA ASP A 180 -8.88 1.10 15.98
C ASP A 180 -8.14 -0.19 15.58
N PRO A 181 -7.78 -0.35 14.29
CA PRO A 181 -6.98 -1.49 13.85
C PRO A 181 -5.58 -1.46 14.45
N ILE A 182 -5.04 -2.65 14.72
CA ILE A 182 -3.65 -2.83 15.14
C ILE A 182 -2.85 -3.20 13.90
N VAL A 183 -1.86 -2.37 13.54
CA VAL A 183 -0.96 -2.60 12.40
C VAL A 183 -0.19 -3.91 12.58
N GLN A 184 -0.05 -4.70 11.52
CA GLN A 184 0.86 -5.84 11.49
C GLN A 184 2.28 -5.35 11.21
N VAL A 185 3.26 -5.72 12.05
CA VAL A 185 4.67 -5.40 11.82
C VAL A 185 5.44 -6.65 11.45
N VAL A 186 5.92 -6.67 10.20
CA VAL A 186 6.71 -7.76 9.61
C VAL A 186 8.14 -7.29 9.43
N TYR A 187 9.09 -8.04 9.96
CA TYR A 187 10.51 -7.78 9.75
C TYR A 187 11.01 -8.64 8.59
N SER A 188 11.59 -8.03 7.56
CA SER A 188 12.20 -8.71 6.41
C SER A 188 13.72 -8.71 6.53
N GLY A 189 14.34 -9.87 6.38
CA GLY A 189 15.78 -10.00 6.51
C GLY A 189 16.59 -9.38 5.37
N THR A 190 17.74 -8.80 5.71
CA THR A 190 18.71 -8.27 4.73
C THR A 190 20.08 -8.93 4.83
N LYS A 191 20.31 -9.80 5.82
CA LYS A 191 21.56 -10.56 5.98
C LYS A 191 21.78 -11.49 4.80
N ILE A 192 22.96 -11.45 4.19
CA ILE A 192 23.34 -12.37 3.12
C ILE A 192 23.30 -13.81 3.67
N PRO A 193 22.57 -14.76 3.03
CA PRO A 193 22.49 -16.13 3.51
C PRO A 193 23.85 -16.84 3.38
N LYS A 194 24.12 -17.85 4.21
CA LYS A 194 25.41 -18.59 4.19
C LYS A 194 25.64 -19.39 2.89
N SER A 195 24.57 -19.80 2.23
CA SER A 195 24.61 -20.49 0.95
C SER A 195 23.41 -20.09 0.10
N TYR A 196 23.58 -20.07 -1.21
CA TYR A 196 22.54 -19.74 -2.17
C TYR A 196 22.82 -20.43 -3.50
N ARG A 197 21.79 -20.87 -4.22
CA ARG A 197 21.96 -21.47 -5.54
C ARG A 197 20.78 -21.18 -6.43
N MET A 198 21.06 -20.60 -7.59
CA MET A 198 20.09 -20.37 -8.66
C MET A 198 20.05 -21.57 -9.60
N ASN A 199 18.90 -21.77 -10.25
CA ASN A 199 18.77 -22.76 -11.33
C ASN A 199 18.99 -22.09 -12.70
N VAL A 200 20.23 -21.65 -12.96
CA VAL A 200 20.61 -21.11 -14.28
C VAL A 200 20.85 -22.28 -15.24
N ALA A 201 20.25 -22.23 -16.43
CA ALA A 201 20.49 -23.22 -17.48
C ALA A 201 21.94 -23.16 -17.95
N ALA A 202 22.61 -24.31 -18.05
CA ALA A 202 23.96 -24.37 -18.59
C ALA A 202 23.89 -24.44 -20.13
N ILE A 203 24.77 -23.69 -20.80
CA ILE A 203 24.84 -23.61 -22.26
C ILE A 203 26.29 -23.86 -22.65
N SER A 204 26.54 -24.84 -23.50
CA SER A 204 27.86 -25.02 -24.10
C SER A 204 28.09 -24.00 -25.21
N GLN A 205 29.30 -23.46 -25.33
CA GLN A 205 29.73 -22.60 -26.44
C GLN A 205 29.88 -23.41 -27.74
N LEU A 206 30.23 -24.69 -27.63
CA LEU A 206 30.48 -25.58 -28.77
C LEU A 206 29.19 -26.06 -29.44
N PRO A 207 29.28 -26.51 -30.71
CA PRO A 207 30.44 -26.38 -31.61
C PRO A 207 30.57 -24.97 -32.23
N ASN A 208 29.49 -24.18 -32.19
CA ASN A 208 29.34 -22.96 -32.99
C ASN A 208 30.27 -21.81 -32.58
N LEU A 209 30.66 -21.73 -31.30
CA LEU A 209 31.53 -20.66 -30.79
C LEU A 209 32.80 -21.22 -30.13
N PRO A 210 33.80 -21.69 -30.90
CA PRO A 210 35.04 -22.25 -30.36
C PRO A 210 35.76 -21.35 -29.36
N ALA A 211 35.65 -20.02 -29.49
CA ALA A 211 36.22 -19.03 -28.58
C ALA A 211 35.14 -18.11 -27.96
N GLY A 212 33.90 -18.60 -27.77
CA GLY A 212 32.78 -17.77 -27.28
C GLY A 212 32.45 -17.93 -25.81
N CYS A 213 33.42 -18.21 -24.93
CA CYS A 213 33.16 -18.49 -23.52
C CYS A 213 32.45 -17.32 -22.82
N GLU A 214 32.91 -16.08 -23.04
CA GLU A 214 32.39 -14.86 -22.42
C GLU A 214 30.94 -14.62 -22.81
N ILE A 215 30.66 -14.63 -24.11
CA ILE A 215 29.33 -14.29 -24.61
C ILE A 215 28.33 -15.42 -24.32
N THR A 216 28.79 -16.68 -24.29
CA THR A 216 27.96 -17.80 -23.84
C THR A 216 27.64 -17.69 -22.35
N ALA A 217 28.61 -17.29 -21.51
CA ALA A 217 28.38 -17.04 -20.08
C ALA A 217 27.42 -15.88 -19.83
N VAL A 218 27.55 -14.78 -20.58
CA VAL A 218 26.61 -13.66 -20.57
C VAL A 218 25.22 -14.12 -21.04
N THR A 219 25.13 -14.97 -22.07
CA THR A 219 23.85 -15.52 -22.53
C THR A 219 23.15 -16.33 -21.44
N MET A 220 23.89 -17.12 -20.65
CA MET A 220 23.32 -17.85 -19.50
C MET A 220 22.72 -16.90 -18.46
N MET A 221 23.43 -15.81 -18.15
CA MET A 221 22.95 -14.77 -17.22
C MET A 221 21.69 -14.07 -17.76
N LEU A 222 21.70 -13.61 -19.01
CA LEU A 222 20.57 -12.91 -19.63
C LEU A 222 19.31 -13.79 -19.72
N ARG A 223 19.47 -15.07 -20.09
CA ARG A 223 18.33 -16.01 -20.13
C ARG A 223 17.73 -16.29 -18.76
N TYR A 224 18.52 -16.25 -17.69
CA TYR A 224 17.99 -16.38 -16.34
C TYR A 224 17.03 -15.24 -15.97
N HIS A 225 17.30 -14.03 -16.48
CA HIS A 225 16.43 -12.85 -16.33
C HIS A 225 15.34 -12.75 -17.39
N GLY A 226 15.10 -13.81 -18.16
CA GLY A 226 13.98 -13.91 -19.09
C GLY A 226 14.25 -13.37 -20.49
N ALA A 227 15.48 -12.94 -20.80
CA ALA A 227 15.82 -12.54 -22.16
C ALA A 227 15.77 -13.76 -23.11
N ASN A 228 15.00 -13.66 -24.20
CA ASN A 228 14.90 -14.70 -25.22
C ASN A 228 16.01 -14.51 -26.27
N VAL A 229 17.23 -14.89 -25.92
CA VAL A 229 18.42 -14.73 -26.78
C VAL A 229 19.19 -16.04 -26.92
N THR A 230 19.81 -16.25 -28.08
CA THR A 230 20.74 -17.36 -28.34
C THR A 230 22.19 -16.90 -28.20
N LYS A 231 23.12 -17.82 -27.97
CA LYS A 231 24.55 -17.48 -27.85
C LYS A 231 25.10 -16.92 -29.17
N GLU A 232 24.58 -17.40 -30.31
CA GLU A 232 24.94 -16.94 -31.65
C GLU A 232 24.45 -15.51 -31.89
N GLN A 233 23.20 -15.19 -31.54
CA GLN A 233 22.69 -13.83 -31.61
C GLN A 233 23.54 -12.88 -30.76
N MET A 234 23.83 -13.28 -29.51
CA MET A 234 24.66 -12.48 -28.62
C MET A 234 26.08 -12.32 -29.17
N ALA A 235 26.65 -13.35 -29.80
CA ALA A 235 27.96 -13.31 -30.42
C ALA A 235 28.02 -12.38 -31.64
N GLU A 236 26.92 -12.25 -32.39
CA GLU A 236 26.80 -11.35 -33.54
C GLU A 236 26.68 -9.88 -33.11
N GLU A 237 25.92 -9.61 -32.04
CA GLU A 237 25.73 -8.26 -31.51
C GLU A 237 26.88 -7.77 -30.62
N MET A 238 27.74 -8.68 -30.16
CA MET A 238 28.89 -8.35 -29.32
C MET A 238 29.89 -7.45 -30.07
N PRO A 239 30.32 -6.32 -29.45
CA PRO A 239 31.32 -5.45 -30.07
C PRO A 239 32.59 -6.19 -30.48
N ARG A 240 33.24 -5.75 -31.56
CA ARG A 240 34.52 -6.27 -32.04
C ARG A 240 35.62 -5.25 -31.80
N ALA A 241 36.76 -5.70 -31.29
CA ALA A 241 37.93 -4.83 -31.11
C ALA A 241 38.70 -4.73 -32.42
N THR A 242 38.89 -3.51 -32.94
CA THR A 242 39.69 -3.24 -34.14
C THR A 242 41.16 -2.90 -33.82
N ASN A 243 41.45 -2.58 -32.56
CA ASN A 243 42.76 -2.16 -32.06
C ASN A 243 43.45 -3.21 -31.18
N GLY A 244 42.85 -4.41 -31.06
CA GLY A 244 43.34 -5.46 -30.17
C GLY A 244 43.07 -5.23 -28.68
N ASP A 245 42.33 -4.19 -28.28
CA ASP A 245 41.99 -3.92 -26.89
C ASP A 245 40.67 -4.62 -26.48
N PRO A 246 40.72 -5.63 -25.59
CA PRO A 246 39.52 -6.36 -25.14
C PRO A 246 38.54 -5.50 -24.33
N ASN A 247 38.93 -4.30 -23.87
CA ASN A 247 38.01 -3.35 -23.24
C ASN A 247 37.10 -2.64 -24.24
N THR A 248 37.43 -2.68 -25.53
CA THR A 248 36.64 -2.03 -26.60
C THR A 248 35.74 -3.01 -27.36
N GLY A 249 36.08 -4.30 -27.34
CA GLY A 249 35.30 -5.35 -27.99
C GLY A 249 36.02 -6.70 -27.94
N PHE A 250 35.44 -7.71 -28.59
CA PHE A 250 36.03 -9.03 -28.69
C PHE A 250 37.20 -9.02 -29.67
N VAL A 251 38.35 -9.50 -29.21
CA VAL A 251 39.59 -9.57 -30.01
C VAL A 251 39.60 -10.87 -30.82
N GLY A 252 39.64 -10.75 -32.15
CA GLY A 252 39.54 -11.88 -33.08
C GLY A 252 38.10 -12.29 -33.38
N SER A 253 37.86 -13.58 -33.60
CA SER A 253 36.51 -14.11 -33.91
C SER A 253 36.11 -15.22 -32.93
N PRO A 254 34.90 -15.15 -32.32
CA PRO A 254 34.41 -16.19 -31.41
C PRO A 254 34.04 -17.48 -32.16
N TYR A 255 33.87 -17.39 -33.48
CA TYR A 255 33.61 -18.50 -34.40
C TYR A 255 34.89 -19.24 -34.82
N SER A 256 36.07 -18.77 -34.38
CA SER A 256 37.37 -19.36 -34.68
C SER A 256 38.15 -19.66 -33.39
N LYS A 257 39.04 -20.64 -33.43
CA LYS A 257 39.99 -20.93 -32.34
C LYS A 257 41.01 -19.81 -32.12
N SER A 258 41.12 -18.86 -33.05
CA SER A 258 42.00 -17.69 -32.94
C SER A 258 41.39 -16.51 -32.18
N GLY A 259 40.11 -16.59 -31.78
CA GLY A 259 39.51 -15.61 -30.88
C GLY A 259 40.21 -15.59 -29.51
N VAL A 260 40.33 -14.42 -28.90
CA VAL A 260 41.11 -14.23 -27.67
C VAL A 260 40.19 -14.02 -26.47
N THR A 261 39.59 -12.83 -26.33
CA THR A 261 38.69 -12.50 -25.22
C THR A 261 37.96 -11.16 -25.48
N ILE A 262 37.02 -10.84 -24.59
CA ILE A 262 36.38 -9.53 -24.43
C ILE A 262 36.26 -9.27 -22.92
N TYR A 263 36.38 -8.02 -22.48
CA TYR A 263 36.29 -7.64 -21.06
C TYR A 263 34.97 -6.94 -20.71
N PRO A 264 34.60 -6.90 -19.41
CA PRO A 264 33.35 -6.30 -18.95
C PRO A 264 33.02 -4.93 -19.55
N PRO A 265 33.94 -3.95 -19.68
CA PRO A 265 33.61 -2.63 -20.21
C PRO A 265 32.92 -2.65 -21.58
N ALA A 266 33.38 -3.51 -22.50
CA ALA A 266 32.80 -3.63 -23.84
C ALA A 266 31.41 -4.30 -23.84
N LEU A 267 31.11 -5.14 -22.84
CA LEU A 267 29.84 -5.87 -22.75
C LEU A 267 28.72 -5.08 -22.06
N MET A 268 29.05 -4.00 -21.34
CA MET A 268 28.10 -3.26 -20.50
C MET A 268 26.84 -2.83 -21.26
N GLN A 269 27.01 -2.20 -22.44
CA GLN A 269 25.87 -1.70 -23.22
C GLN A 269 25.00 -2.85 -23.75
N LEU A 270 25.62 -3.94 -24.17
CA LEU A 270 24.91 -5.12 -24.66
C LEU A 270 24.12 -5.81 -23.54
N VAL A 271 24.73 -5.99 -22.37
CA VAL A 271 24.02 -6.54 -21.19
C VAL A 271 22.85 -5.64 -20.81
N LYS A 272 23.08 -4.33 -20.72
CA LYS A 272 22.03 -3.35 -20.42
C LYS A 272 20.89 -3.36 -21.43
N LYS A 273 21.18 -3.55 -22.72
CA LYS A 273 20.16 -3.66 -23.77
C LYS A 273 19.16 -4.78 -23.48
N TYR A 274 19.62 -5.92 -22.94
CA TYR A 274 18.79 -7.12 -22.74
C TYR A 274 18.23 -7.28 -21.33
N ALA A 275 18.94 -6.82 -20.30
CA ALA A 275 18.51 -6.94 -18.91
C ALA A 275 17.95 -5.63 -18.32
N GLY A 276 18.05 -4.51 -19.04
CA GLY A 276 17.66 -3.18 -18.56
C GLY A 276 18.71 -2.50 -17.68
N SER A 277 19.59 -3.28 -17.06
CA SER A 277 20.75 -2.82 -16.30
C SER A 277 21.99 -3.66 -16.61
N SER A 278 23.15 -3.15 -16.17
CA SER A 278 24.42 -3.86 -16.21
C SER A 278 25.33 -3.26 -15.15
N VAL A 279 26.07 -4.09 -14.43
CA VAL A 279 27.04 -3.64 -13.43
C VAL A 279 28.39 -4.31 -13.66
N ASN A 280 29.44 -3.49 -13.80
CA ASN A 280 30.81 -3.96 -13.82
C ASN A 280 31.25 -4.23 -12.38
N LEU A 281 31.51 -5.49 -12.06
CA LEU A 281 31.93 -5.96 -10.74
C LEU A 281 33.43 -6.25 -10.68
N THR A 282 34.21 -5.71 -11.63
CA THR A 282 35.67 -5.90 -11.63
C THR A 282 36.29 -5.37 -10.34
N GLY A 283 37.08 -6.21 -9.67
CA GLY A 283 37.84 -5.85 -8.48
C GLY A 283 37.07 -5.89 -7.14
N VAL A 284 35.78 -6.22 -7.16
CA VAL A 284 34.95 -6.30 -5.93
C VAL A 284 35.37 -7.45 -5.01
N SER A 285 34.87 -7.47 -3.78
CA SER A 285 35.10 -8.61 -2.88
C SER A 285 34.19 -9.81 -3.22
N THR A 286 34.57 -11.01 -2.77
CA THR A 286 33.71 -12.20 -2.90
C THR A 286 32.39 -12.05 -2.15
N ASP A 287 32.34 -11.26 -1.07
CA ASP A 287 31.10 -10.94 -0.37
C ASP A 287 30.17 -10.04 -1.19
N GLN A 288 30.73 -9.12 -1.99
CA GLN A 288 29.95 -8.36 -2.95
C GLN A 288 29.39 -9.28 -4.05
N LEU A 289 30.17 -10.24 -4.57
CA LEU A 289 29.64 -11.25 -5.51
C LEU A 289 28.48 -12.04 -4.88
N LYS A 290 28.66 -12.55 -3.66
CA LYS A 290 27.59 -13.27 -2.92
C LYS A 290 26.36 -12.40 -2.69
N ASN A 291 26.52 -11.09 -2.51
CA ASN A 291 25.40 -10.17 -2.37
C ASN A 291 24.56 -10.07 -3.65
N TYR A 292 25.18 -10.05 -4.83
CA TYR A 292 24.47 -10.10 -6.12
C TYR A 292 23.83 -11.48 -6.35
N LEU A 293 24.59 -12.56 -6.15
CA LEU A 293 24.09 -13.92 -6.32
C LEU A 293 22.85 -14.19 -5.46
N SER A 294 22.87 -13.77 -4.18
CA SER A 294 21.72 -13.94 -3.26
C SER A 294 20.55 -12.98 -3.50
N LYS A 295 20.66 -12.09 -4.49
CA LYS A 295 19.58 -11.26 -5.02
C LYS A 295 19.04 -11.78 -6.37
N ASN A 296 19.36 -13.02 -6.73
CA ASN A 296 19.03 -13.62 -8.02
C ASN A 296 19.75 -12.97 -9.23
N HIS A 297 20.97 -12.46 -9.06
CA HIS A 297 21.76 -11.97 -10.19
C HIS A 297 22.96 -12.90 -10.42
N PRO A 298 22.96 -13.74 -11.49
CA PRO A 298 24.12 -14.51 -11.89
C PRO A 298 25.28 -13.59 -12.24
N VAL A 299 26.50 -13.95 -11.84
CA VAL A 299 27.69 -13.12 -12.12
C VAL A 299 28.59 -13.84 -13.10
N VAL A 300 28.92 -13.21 -14.22
CA VAL A 300 29.95 -13.72 -15.13
C VAL A 300 31.31 -13.24 -14.65
N ILE A 301 32.27 -14.16 -14.49
CA ILE A 301 33.65 -13.87 -14.08
C ILE A 301 34.64 -14.36 -15.12
N TRP A 302 35.82 -13.72 -15.18
CA TRP A 302 36.94 -14.14 -16.02
C TRP A 302 38.07 -14.70 -15.16
N GLY A 303 38.72 -15.77 -15.62
CA GLY A 303 39.91 -16.31 -14.97
C GLY A 303 40.65 -17.32 -15.84
N THR A 304 41.74 -17.86 -15.31
CA THR A 304 42.57 -18.89 -15.98
C THR A 304 42.05 -20.31 -15.76
N PHE A 305 40.75 -20.52 -15.95
CA PHE A 305 40.06 -21.79 -15.68
C PHE A 305 40.35 -22.84 -16.76
N ASP A 306 40.25 -24.13 -16.41
CA ASP A 306 40.44 -25.28 -17.31
C ASP A 306 41.75 -25.23 -18.16
N ARG A 307 42.81 -24.62 -17.62
CA ARG A 307 44.12 -24.40 -18.27
C ARG A 307 44.10 -23.41 -19.45
N PHE A 308 43.01 -22.68 -19.65
CA PHE A 308 42.97 -21.56 -20.58
C PHE A 308 43.60 -20.31 -19.97
N LEU A 309 44.25 -19.50 -20.81
CA LEU A 309 44.73 -18.17 -20.41
C LEU A 309 43.58 -17.19 -20.17
N TYR A 310 42.51 -17.31 -20.96
CA TYR A 310 41.28 -16.56 -20.82
C TYR A 310 40.10 -17.53 -20.86
N HIS A 311 39.32 -17.56 -19.79
CA HIS A 311 38.05 -18.29 -19.74
C HIS A 311 37.04 -17.49 -18.92
N ALA A 312 35.76 -17.66 -19.22
CA ALA A 312 34.67 -17.02 -18.50
C ALA A 312 33.64 -18.04 -18.03
N LEU A 313 33.15 -17.84 -16.80
CA LEU A 313 32.20 -18.72 -16.13
C LEU A 313 31.01 -17.90 -15.64
N THR A 314 29.81 -18.48 -15.63
CA THR A 314 28.65 -17.87 -14.95
C THR A 314 28.55 -18.43 -13.55
N LEU A 315 28.85 -17.64 -12.52
CA LEU A 315 28.57 -17.97 -11.13
C LEU A 315 27.05 -18.02 -10.91
N THR A 316 26.58 -19.11 -10.34
CA THR A 316 25.15 -19.40 -10.14
C THR A 316 24.78 -19.52 -8.66
N GLY A 317 25.76 -19.41 -7.76
CA GLY A 317 25.53 -19.53 -6.33
C GLY A 317 26.82 -19.72 -5.56
N TYR A 318 26.67 -19.93 -4.26
CA TYR A 318 27.79 -20.10 -3.35
C TYR A 318 27.43 -20.93 -2.11
N THR A 319 28.48 -21.36 -1.44
CA THR A 319 28.52 -22.02 -0.14
C THR A 319 29.54 -21.28 0.73
N PRO A 320 29.66 -21.57 2.04
CA PRO A 320 30.73 -20.99 2.85
C PRO A 320 32.13 -21.25 2.27
N SER A 321 32.34 -22.42 1.65
CA SER A 321 33.64 -22.88 1.16
C SER A 321 33.89 -22.65 -0.33
N GLY A 322 32.91 -22.20 -1.13
CA GLY A 322 33.12 -22.08 -2.58
C GLY A 322 31.90 -21.62 -3.37
N PHE A 323 31.99 -21.73 -4.70
CA PHE A 323 31.01 -21.20 -5.66
C PHE A 323 30.45 -22.28 -6.57
N TYR A 324 29.14 -22.20 -6.85
CA TYR A 324 28.51 -22.92 -7.95
C TYR A 324 28.66 -22.10 -9.23
N TYR A 325 28.93 -22.77 -10.34
CA TYR A 325 29.08 -22.11 -11.63
C TYR A 325 28.61 -22.99 -12.78
N ASN A 326 28.24 -22.36 -13.88
CA ASN A 326 28.04 -23.01 -15.16
C ASN A 326 29.26 -22.72 -16.04
N ASP A 327 29.76 -23.76 -16.69
CA ASP A 327 30.95 -23.67 -17.52
C ASP A 327 30.57 -23.75 -19.01
N PRO A 328 30.79 -22.67 -19.79
CA PRO A 328 30.42 -22.66 -21.20
C PRO A 328 31.29 -23.56 -22.06
N TRP A 329 32.51 -23.94 -21.65
CA TRP A 329 33.35 -24.85 -22.42
C TRP A 329 32.69 -26.24 -22.51
N THR A 330 32.27 -26.74 -21.36
CA THR A 330 31.66 -28.09 -21.24
C THR A 330 30.14 -28.10 -21.27
N GLY A 331 29.47 -26.96 -21.07
CA GLY A 331 28.02 -26.88 -20.88
C GLY A 331 27.54 -27.51 -19.56
N THR A 332 28.41 -27.65 -18.55
CA THR A 332 28.09 -28.36 -17.30
C THR A 332 27.94 -27.41 -16.11
N LYS A 333 27.16 -27.85 -15.11
CA LYS A 333 27.06 -27.20 -13.80
C LYS A 333 28.11 -27.79 -12.86
N ARG A 334 28.97 -26.97 -12.28
CA ARG A 334 30.08 -27.39 -11.43
C ARG A 334 30.16 -26.58 -10.12
N ARG A 335 31.11 -26.94 -9.27
CA ARG A 335 31.45 -26.24 -8.03
C ARG A 335 32.98 -26.17 -7.90
N MET A 336 33.48 -25.06 -7.36
CA MET A 336 34.89 -24.88 -7.02
C MET A 336 35.04 -24.31 -5.61
N GLU A 337 36.15 -24.62 -4.95
CA GLU A 337 36.49 -24.05 -3.64
C GLU A 337 36.91 -22.58 -3.77
N ASN A 338 36.81 -21.81 -2.67
CA ASN A 338 37.17 -20.39 -2.63
C ASN A 338 38.61 -20.14 -3.07
N THR A 339 39.55 -20.97 -2.62
CA THR A 339 40.99 -20.83 -2.94
C THR A 339 41.23 -20.96 -4.44
N GLN A 340 40.60 -21.95 -5.08
CA GLN A 340 40.68 -22.16 -6.52
C GLN A 340 40.07 -20.99 -7.29
N MET A 341 38.85 -20.57 -6.91
CA MET A 341 38.16 -19.46 -7.56
C MET A 341 39.01 -18.18 -7.51
N ILE A 342 39.49 -17.82 -6.32
CA ILE A 342 40.26 -16.60 -6.09
C ILE A 342 41.58 -16.62 -6.87
N ALA A 343 42.28 -17.75 -6.92
CA ALA A 343 43.52 -17.87 -7.66
C ALA A 343 43.33 -17.58 -9.16
N HIS A 344 42.34 -18.22 -9.80
CA HIS A 344 42.04 -18.01 -11.22
C HIS A 344 41.50 -16.61 -11.51
N TRP A 345 40.63 -16.09 -10.63
CA TRP A 345 40.01 -14.77 -10.80
C TRP A 345 41.04 -13.64 -10.64
N ASN A 346 41.97 -13.76 -9.68
CA ASN A 346 43.07 -12.81 -9.49
C ASN A 346 44.01 -12.74 -10.69
N ALA A 347 44.22 -13.86 -11.39
CA ALA A 347 45.08 -13.90 -12.56
C ALA A 347 44.56 -13.03 -13.73
N LEU A 348 43.27 -12.69 -13.75
CA LEU A 348 42.66 -11.80 -14.73
C LEU A 348 41.98 -10.59 -14.06
N ASP A 349 42.71 -9.92 -13.17
CA ASP A 349 42.34 -8.65 -12.50
C ASP A 349 40.97 -8.66 -11.81
N ARG A 350 40.49 -9.83 -11.40
CA ARG A 350 39.18 -10.01 -10.76
C ARG A 350 38.03 -9.43 -11.59
N ARG A 351 38.07 -9.61 -12.91
CA ARG A 351 37.03 -9.13 -13.83
C ARG A 351 35.70 -9.86 -13.60
N ALA A 352 34.61 -9.08 -13.55
CA ALA A 352 33.27 -9.62 -13.39
C ALA A 352 32.21 -8.67 -13.94
N ILE A 353 31.08 -9.21 -14.40
CA ILE A 353 29.90 -8.47 -14.85
C ILE A 353 28.64 -9.17 -14.35
N THR A 354 27.62 -8.38 -14.05
CA THR A 354 26.26 -8.85 -13.78
C THR A 354 25.27 -7.93 -14.51
N ASP A 355 24.03 -8.38 -14.66
CA ASP A 355 22.90 -7.53 -15.05
C ASP A 355 22.45 -6.57 -13.94
#